data_AF-A0AAD1Q7F8-F1
#
_entry.id   AF-A0AAD1Q7F8-F1
#
_cell.length_a   1.000
_cell.length_b   1.000
_cell.length_c   1.000
_cell.angle_alpha   90.00
_cell.angle_beta   90.00
_cell.angle_gamma   90.00
#
_symmetry.space_group_name_H-M   'P 1'
#
loop_
_entity.id
_entity.type
_entity.pdbx_description
1 polymer ?
#
loop_
_entity_poly.entity_id
_entity_poly.type
_entity_poly.pdbx_seq_one_letter_code
_entity_poly.pdbx_strand_id
1 'polypeptide(L)'
;MQVVKPQTANWKPPKNLPQNWRTIRLSEIEQQPYGVYRSRNGLAVIISCCRYEDNKNWIHLSISRKDKLPSWSEFVQVKEIFLGKESTAIQVIPPRSQWVNDHPFCLHLWQCLDETSIPDFRIEGTI
;
A
#
# COMPACT_ATOMS: atom_id res chain seq x y z
N MET A 1 -25.49 -5.18 -0.33
CA MET A 1 -24.66 -3.99 -0.63
C MET A 1 -24.04 -4.22 -1.98
N GLN A 2 -24.30 -3.38 -2.98
CA GLN A 2 -23.59 -3.47 -4.25
C GLN A 2 -22.15 -3.04 -3.99
N VAL A 3 -21.19 -3.93 -4.27
CA VAL A 3 -19.77 -3.58 -4.28
C VAL A 3 -19.60 -2.56 -5.40
N VAL A 4 -19.56 -1.28 -5.04
CA VAL A 4 -19.27 -0.20 -5.98
C VAL A 4 -17.88 -0.50 -6.54
N LYS A 5 -17.81 -0.83 -7.83
CA LYS A 5 -16.52 -1.07 -8.49
C LYS A 5 -15.73 0.24 -8.39
N PRO A 6 -14.52 0.23 -7.83
CA PRO A 6 -13.75 1.46 -7.65
C PRO A 6 -13.54 2.09 -9.02
N GLN A 7 -14.00 3.35 -9.17
CA GLN A 7 -13.55 4.21 -10.27
C GLN A 7 -12.07 4.50 -10.01
N THR A 8 -11.24 4.60 -11.04
CA THR A 8 -9.79 4.50 -10.86
C THR A 8 -9.06 5.76 -11.26
N ALA A 9 -7.94 5.99 -10.57
CA ALA A 9 -6.95 6.99 -10.93
C ALA A 9 -6.21 6.57 -12.21
N ASN A 10 -5.67 7.53 -12.95
CA ASN A 10 -4.65 7.28 -13.98
C ASN A 10 -3.30 6.91 -13.32
N TRP A 11 -3.29 5.76 -12.63
CA TRP A 11 -2.14 5.21 -11.92
C TRP A 11 -1.84 3.81 -12.47
N LYS A 12 -0.55 3.48 -12.58
CA LYS A 12 -0.09 2.18 -13.04
C LYS A 12 0.86 1.57 -12.01
N PRO A 13 0.78 0.25 -11.78
CA PRO A 13 1.67 -0.43 -10.86
C PRO A 13 3.14 -0.32 -11.31
N PRO A 14 4.11 -0.14 -10.40
CA PRO A 14 5.52 0.01 -10.75
C PRO A 14 6.06 -1.17 -11.58
N LYS A 15 6.78 -0.87 -12.67
CA LYS A 15 7.41 -1.90 -13.51
C LYS A 15 8.91 -2.04 -13.28
N ASN A 16 9.55 -0.92 -12.97
CA ASN A 16 10.99 -0.85 -12.72
C ASN A 16 11.23 -1.03 -11.23
N LEU A 17 11.80 -2.17 -10.85
CA LEU A 17 12.11 -2.50 -9.46
C LEU A 17 13.61 -2.76 -9.29
N PRO A 18 14.14 -2.64 -8.06
CA PRO A 18 15.50 -3.07 -7.78
C PRO A 18 15.71 -4.56 -8.13
N GLN A 19 16.93 -4.95 -8.49
CA GLN A 19 17.25 -6.29 -9.02
C GLN A 19 16.86 -7.46 -8.10
N ASN A 20 16.76 -7.21 -6.78
CA ASN A 20 16.33 -8.19 -5.80
C ASN A 20 14.79 -8.37 -5.72
N TRP A 21 14.02 -7.72 -6.60
CA TRP A 21 12.58 -7.87 -6.72
C TRP A 21 12.18 -8.49 -8.04
N ARG A 22 11.05 -9.20 -8.03
CA ARG A 22 10.41 -9.73 -9.23
C ARG A 22 8.92 -9.44 -9.23
N THR A 23 8.43 -9.17 -10.43
CA THR A 23 7.01 -9.11 -10.72
C THR A 23 6.44 -10.52 -10.82
N ILE A 24 5.36 -10.78 -10.11
CA ILE A 24 4.59 -12.03 -10.17
C ILE A 24 3.37 -11.87 -11.07
N ARG A 25 2.66 -10.74 -10.93
CA ARG A 25 1.45 -10.42 -11.71
C ARG A 25 1.27 -8.91 -11.79
N LEU A 26 0.77 -8.42 -12.94
CA LEU A 26 0.36 -7.04 -13.12
C LEU A 26 -0.97 -6.99 -13.89
N SER A 27 -1.80 -6.03 -13.52
CA SER A 27 -2.95 -5.57 -14.30
C SER A 27 -2.81 -4.07 -14.47
N GLU A 28 -2.85 -3.61 -15.72
CA GLU A 28 -2.94 -2.18 -16.08
C GLU A 28 -4.33 -1.84 -16.64
N ILE A 29 -5.30 -2.74 -16.47
CA ILE A 29 -6.69 -2.48 -16.83
C ILE A 29 -7.17 -1.29 -16.02
N GLU A 30 -7.64 -0.26 -16.73
CA GLU A 30 -8.01 1.01 -16.12
C GLU A 30 -8.91 0.82 -14.91
N GLN A 31 -9.92 -0.05 -14.99
CA GLN A 31 -10.91 -0.24 -13.92
C GLN A 31 -10.34 -0.88 -12.64
N GLN A 32 -9.18 -1.53 -12.67
CA GLN A 32 -8.57 -2.15 -11.48
C GLN A 32 -7.07 -2.43 -11.69
N PRO A 33 -6.22 -1.39 -11.66
CA PRO A 33 -4.78 -1.57 -11.78
C PRO A 33 -4.22 -2.14 -10.48
N TYR A 34 -3.41 -3.20 -10.60
CA TYR A 34 -2.73 -3.80 -9.44
C TYR A 34 -1.41 -4.47 -9.83
N GLY A 35 -0.52 -4.61 -8.85
CA GLY A 35 0.72 -5.37 -8.98
C GLY A 35 0.95 -6.31 -7.81
N VAL A 36 1.53 -7.47 -8.11
CA VAL A 36 1.96 -8.48 -7.16
C VAL A 36 3.44 -8.72 -7.35
N TYR A 37 4.22 -8.60 -6.27
CA TYR A 37 5.67 -8.66 -6.31
C TYR A 37 6.23 -9.51 -5.18
N ARG A 38 7.43 -10.02 -5.38
CA ARG A 38 8.20 -10.69 -4.33
C ARG A 38 9.65 -10.26 -4.37
N SER A 39 10.24 -10.06 -3.20
CA SER A 39 11.68 -9.87 -3.06
C SER A 39 12.40 -11.20 -2.90
N ARG A 40 13.71 -11.23 -3.16
CA ARG A 40 14.58 -12.39 -2.91
C ARG A 40 14.68 -12.73 -1.42
N ASN A 41 14.54 -11.75 -0.52
CA ASN A 41 14.57 -11.95 0.94
C ASN A 41 13.18 -12.29 1.53
N GLY A 42 12.19 -12.63 0.70
CA GLY A 42 10.93 -13.22 1.14
C GLY A 42 9.81 -12.25 1.51
N LEU A 43 9.92 -10.97 1.18
CA LEU A 43 8.79 -10.03 1.24
C LEU A 43 7.86 -10.29 0.05
N ALA A 44 6.56 -10.20 0.30
CA ALA A 44 5.52 -10.19 -0.72
C ALA A 44 4.77 -8.86 -0.66
N VAL A 45 4.51 -8.29 -1.83
CA VAL A 45 3.81 -7.02 -1.98
C VAL A 45 2.61 -7.19 -2.91
N ILE A 46 1.47 -6.65 -2.48
CA ILE A 46 0.32 -6.42 -3.33
C ILE A 46 0.03 -4.92 -3.27
N ILE A 47 -0.10 -4.28 -4.43
CA ILE A 47 -0.39 -2.85 -4.53
C ILE A 47 -1.51 -2.64 -5.54
N SER A 48 -2.45 -1.76 -5.22
CA SER A 48 -3.57 -1.41 -6.10
C SER A 48 -3.95 0.05 -5.90
N CYS A 49 -4.63 0.65 -6.88
CA CYS A 49 -5.15 2.00 -6.77
C CYS A 49 -6.65 2.03 -7.06
N CYS A 50 -7.42 2.63 -6.15
CA CYS A 50 -8.87 2.68 -6.20
C CYS A 50 -9.36 4.06 -5.72
N ARG A 51 -10.49 4.54 -6.25
CA ARG A 51 -11.24 5.64 -5.63
C ARG A 51 -12.08 5.10 -4.48
N TYR A 52 -11.96 5.73 -3.31
CA TYR A 52 -12.72 5.37 -2.10
C TYR A 52 -13.93 6.30 -1.92
N GLU A 53 -14.72 6.05 -0.86
CA GLU A 53 -15.96 6.76 -0.55
C GLU A 53 -15.77 8.27 -0.32
N ASP A 54 -14.56 8.69 0.05
CA ASP A 54 -14.17 10.10 0.20
C ASP A 54 -13.93 10.82 -1.13
N ASN A 55 -14.24 10.15 -2.26
CA ASN A 55 -14.01 10.66 -3.61
C ASN A 55 -12.54 10.95 -3.93
N LYS A 56 -11.60 10.29 -3.24
CA LYS A 56 -10.17 10.40 -3.51
C LYS A 56 -9.59 9.09 -4.00
N ASN A 57 -8.51 9.21 -4.75
CA ASN A 57 -7.69 8.12 -5.25
C ASN A 57 -6.69 7.69 -4.19
N TRP A 58 -6.76 6.44 -3.79
CA TRP A 58 -5.85 5.85 -2.80
C TRP A 58 -5.12 4.66 -3.38
N ILE A 59 -3.80 4.68 -3.21
CA ILE A 59 -2.97 3.49 -3.35
C ILE A 59 -3.07 2.70 -2.05
N HIS A 60 -3.44 1.43 -2.15
CA HIS A 60 -3.36 0.47 -1.07
C HIS A 60 -2.16 -0.45 -1.30
N LEU A 61 -1.23 -0.46 -0.34
CA LEU A 61 -0.01 -1.25 -0.35
C LEU A 61 -0.03 -2.25 0.80
N SER A 62 -0.09 -3.53 0.47
CA SER A 62 -0.03 -4.65 1.41
C SER A 62 1.36 -5.29 1.38
N ILE A 63 1.96 -5.47 2.55
CA ILE A 63 3.34 -5.95 2.72
C ILE A 63 3.31 -7.11 3.70
N SER A 64 3.79 -8.28 3.28
CA SER A 64 3.78 -9.47 4.12
C SER A 64 5.06 -10.29 4.02
N ARG A 65 5.28 -11.15 5.02
CA ARG A 65 6.19 -12.29 4.94
C ARG A 65 5.43 -13.55 5.30
N LYS A 66 6.02 -14.71 5.04
CA LYS A 66 5.36 -16.01 5.26
C LYS A 66 5.09 -16.31 6.75
N ASP A 67 6.02 -15.95 7.62
CA ASP A 67 6.15 -16.53 8.97
C ASP A 67 6.35 -15.51 10.10
N LYS A 68 6.48 -14.22 9.76
CA LYS A 68 6.63 -13.13 10.73
C LYS A 68 6.24 -11.79 10.13
N LEU A 69 5.93 -10.81 10.96
CA LEU A 69 5.71 -9.45 10.49
C LEU A 69 6.98 -8.91 9.80
N PRO A 70 6.84 -8.11 8.73
CA PRO A 70 7.94 -7.28 8.25
C PRO A 70 8.50 -6.42 9.39
N SER A 71 9.82 -6.26 9.46
CA SER A 71 10.40 -5.29 10.39
C SER A 71 10.01 -3.87 9.99
N TRP A 72 10.15 -2.91 10.91
CA TRP A 72 9.95 -1.50 10.58
C TRP A 72 10.85 -1.03 9.43
N SER A 73 12.12 -1.44 9.42
CA SER A 73 13.05 -1.10 8.34
C SER A 73 12.64 -1.67 6.98
N GLU A 74 12.13 -2.90 6.95
CA GLU A 74 11.61 -3.52 5.73
C GLU A 74 10.33 -2.82 5.26
N PHE A 75 9.45 -2.48 6.19
CA PHE A 75 8.19 -1.78 5.93
C PHE A 75 8.44 -0.41 5.28
N VAL A 76 9.35 0.40 5.85
CA VAL A 76 9.76 1.70 5.30
C VAL A 76 10.46 1.52 3.95
N GLN A 77 11.38 0.57 3.81
CA GLN A 77 12.06 0.32 2.54
C GLN A 77 11.07 -0.02 1.42
N VAL A 78 10.09 -0.88 1.70
CA VAL A 78 9.05 -1.23 0.72
C VAL A 78 8.20 -0.02 0.38
N LYS A 79 7.81 0.79 1.37
CA LYS A 79 7.12 2.07 1.12
C LYS A 79 7.92 2.95 0.16
N GLU A 80 9.22 3.12 0.37
CA GLU A 80 10.05 3.98 -0.49
C GLU A 80 10.18 3.44 -1.92
N ILE A 81 10.29 2.12 -2.10
CA ILE A 81 10.38 1.49 -3.43
C ILE A 81 9.08 1.66 -4.21
N PHE A 82 7.93 1.44 -3.57
CA PHE A 82 6.64 1.34 -4.25
C PHE A 82 5.85 2.66 -4.28
N LEU A 83 6.03 3.52 -3.28
CA LEU A 83 5.33 4.80 -3.13
C LEU A 83 6.26 6.02 -3.27
N GLY A 84 7.58 5.83 -3.24
CA GLY A 84 8.57 6.91 -3.26
C GLY A 84 8.99 7.40 -1.87
N LYS A 85 10.14 8.09 -1.79
CA LYS A 85 10.70 8.58 -0.52
C LYS A 85 9.86 9.70 0.11
N GLU A 86 9.41 10.63 -0.71
CA GLU A 86 8.66 11.82 -0.28
C GLU A 86 7.15 11.57 -0.13
N SER A 87 6.66 10.36 -0.43
CA SER A 87 5.24 10.08 -0.25
C SER A 87 4.85 10.06 1.22
N THR A 88 3.71 10.66 1.53
CA THR A 88 3.05 10.42 2.81
C THR A 88 2.25 9.13 2.70
N ALA A 89 2.44 8.21 3.64
CA ALA A 89 1.69 6.96 3.72
C ALA A 89 1.19 6.75 5.15
N ILE A 90 -0.04 6.30 5.28
CA ILE A 90 -0.70 6.07 6.56
C ILE A 90 -0.88 4.58 6.82
N GLN A 91 -0.62 4.17 8.06
CA GLN A 91 -1.01 2.86 8.56
C GLN A 91 -2.20 3.06 9.52
N VAL A 92 -3.32 2.40 9.24
CA VAL A 92 -4.52 2.47 10.08
C VAL A 92 -4.65 1.17 10.87
N ILE A 93 -4.88 1.30 12.18
CA ILE A 93 -5.26 0.18 13.05
C ILE A 93 -6.77 0.31 13.28
N PRO A 94 -7.62 -0.43 12.53
CA PRO A 94 -9.06 -0.32 12.68
C PRO A 94 -9.53 -0.94 14.01
N PRO A 95 -10.75 -0.61 14.46
CA PRO A 95 -11.40 -1.32 15.56
C PRO A 95 -11.36 -2.82 15.33
N ARG A 96 -11.17 -3.62 16.39
CA ARG A 96 -10.99 -5.08 16.29
C ARG A 96 -12.13 -5.77 15.53
N SER A 97 -13.35 -5.27 15.65
CA SER A 97 -14.54 -5.77 14.96
C SER A 97 -14.52 -5.57 13.44
N GLN A 98 -13.65 -4.70 12.93
CA GLN A 98 -13.49 -4.39 11.51
C GLN A 98 -12.19 -4.97 10.93
N TRP A 99 -11.48 -5.81 11.68
CA TRP A 99 -10.27 -6.47 11.18
C TRP A 99 -10.64 -7.44 10.06
N VAL A 100 -10.20 -7.13 8.85
CA VAL A 100 -10.15 -8.06 7.74
C VAL A 100 -8.71 -8.51 7.61
N ASN A 101 -8.43 -9.77 7.92
CA ASN A 101 -7.07 -10.30 7.88
C ASN A 101 -7.01 -11.66 7.21
N ASP A 102 -6.66 -11.67 5.92
CA ASP A 102 -6.45 -12.90 5.16
C ASP A 102 -5.05 -13.50 5.40
N HIS A 103 -4.12 -12.74 5.99
CA HIS A 103 -2.74 -13.17 6.20
C HIS A 103 -2.14 -12.59 7.50
N PRO A 104 -1.86 -13.42 8.53
CA PRO A 104 -1.56 -12.97 9.90
C PRO A 104 -0.35 -12.03 10.02
N PHE A 105 0.55 -12.07 9.04
CA PHE A 105 1.77 -11.26 9.00
C PHE A 105 1.76 -10.17 7.91
N CYS A 106 0.58 -9.61 7.60
CA CYS A 106 0.43 -8.53 6.65
C CYS A 106 0.32 -7.17 7.35
N LEU A 107 1.08 -6.19 6.86
CA LEU A 107 0.96 -4.78 7.21
C LEU A 107 0.47 -4.01 5.99
N HIS A 108 -0.37 -3.02 6.21
CA HIS A 108 -0.98 -2.24 5.15
C HIS A 108 -0.60 -0.76 5.27
N LEU A 109 -0.38 -0.12 4.13
CA LEU A 109 -0.20 1.31 3.96
C LEU A 109 -1.21 1.83 2.94
N TRP A 110 -1.64 3.07 3.16
CA TRP A 110 -2.45 3.82 2.21
C TRP A 110 -1.75 5.14 1.87
N GLN A 111 -1.74 5.50 0.59
CA GLN A 111 -1.31 6.82 0.12
C GLN A 111 -2.44 7.42 -0.70
N CYS A 112 -2.86 8.62 -0.33
CA CYS A 112 -3.78 9.40 -1.15
C CYS A 112 -3.01 10.17 -2.24
N LEU A 113 -3.56 10.19 -3.46
CA LEU A 113 -2.99 10.91 -4.60
C LEU A 113 -3.57 12.31 -4.79
N ASP A 114 -4.75 12.59 -4.23
CA ASP A 114 -5.49 13.85 -4.45
C ASP A 114 -5.36 14.86 -3.29
N GLU A 115 -4.43 14.67 -2.34
CA GLU A 115 -4.26 15.40 -1.06
C GLU A 115 -5.06 14.80 0.13
N THR A 116 -4.42 14.67 1.29
CA THR A 116 -5.08 14.23 2.55
C THR A 116 -4.76 15.20 3.67
N SER A 117 -5.79 15.54 4.44
CA SER A 117 -5.63 16.23 5.71
C SER A 117 -5.25 15.22 6.79
N ILE A 118 -3.95 15.11 7.08
CA ILE A 118 -3.45 14.45 8.29
C ILE A 118 -2.94 15.52 9.28
N PRO A 119 -2.92 15.24 10.59
CA PRO A 119 -2.27 16.14 11.55
C PRO A 119 -0.82 16.43 11.15
N ASP A 120 -0.37 17.67 11.36
CA ASP A 120 1.01 18.06 11.08
C ASP A 120 1.94 17.52 12.19
N PHE A 121 2.54 16.37 11.92
CA PHE A 121 3.47 15.68 12.83
C PHE A 121 4.79 16.44 13.07
N ARG A 122 5.04 17.57 12.40
CA ARG A 122 6.25 18.39 12.58
C ARG A 122 6.13 19.39 13.73
N ILE A 123 4.91 19.65 14.20
CA ILE A 123 4.63 20.76 15.14
C ILE A 123 4.78 20.32 16.60
N GLU A 124 4.45 19.07 16.94
CA GLU A 124 4.37 18.58 18.32
C GLU A 124 5.40 17.45 18.57
N GLY A 125 6.68 17.79 18.43
CA GLY A 125 7.79 16.85 18.57
C GLY A 125 8.56 17.01 19.88
N THR A 126 7.99 16.59 21.01
CA THR A 126 8.78 16.26 22.20
C THR A 126 8.50 14.82 22.58
N ILE A 127 9.57 14.02 22.72
CA ILE A 127 9.54 12.68 23.29
C ILE A 127 10.05 12.80 24.72
#